data_AF-A0A3E2BK78-F1
#
_entry.id   AF-A0A3E2BK78-F1
#
_cell.length_a   1.000
_cell.length_b   1.000
_cell.length_c   1.000
_cell.angle_alpha   90.00
_cell.angle_beta   90.00
_cell.angle_gamma   90.00
#
_symmetry.space_group_name_H-M   'P 1'
#
loop_
_entity.id
_entity.type
_entity.pdbx_description
1 polymer ?
#
loop_
_entity_poly.entity_id
_entity_poly.type
_entity_poly.pdbx_seq_one_letter_code
_entity_poly.pdbx_strand_id
1 'polypeptide(L)'
;MSATNWQWVGTLTLSSNLERKDYVDLETIVYDRAGRTITYRVLSIVTEAGMTTRTYTRYLTSLETGYKTKVLDFQVHDAEDRQLMFTKEGWEDPTWEEPEELSLLQRAIDMVLEKLEGNGSGKNGAGRGIN
;
A
#
# COMPACT_ATOMS: atom_id res chain seq x y z
N MET A 1 -1.43 -20.43 2.24
CA MET A 1 -1.26 -18.96 2.27
C MET A 1 -0.39 -18.62 1.07
N SER A 2 -0.87 -17.81 0.12
CA SER A 2 -0.02 -17.40 -1.00
C SER A 2 1.14 -16.58 -0.45
N ALA A 3 2.33 -16.76 -1.01
CA ALA A 3 3.49 -15.98 -0.63
C ALA A 3 3.23 -14.52 -1.00
N THR A 4 2.99 -13.67 -0.01
CA THR A 4 2.72 -12.26 -0.20
C THR A 4 3.94 -11.56 -0.82
N ASN A 5 3.78 -10.91 -1.97
CA ASN A 5 4.87 -10.28 -2.71
C ASN A 5 5.12 -8.85 -2.20
N TRP A 6 5.63 -8.76 -0.97
CA TRP A 6 5.98 -7.50 -0.31
C TRP A 6 7.16 -6.83 -1.01
N GLN A 7 6.91 -5.69 -1.65
CA GLN A 7 7.93 -4.89 -2.30
C GLN A 7 8.36 -3.74 -1.37
N TRP A 8 9.68 -3.61 -1.16
CA TRP A 8 10.24 -2.56 -0.30
C TRP A 8 9.95 -1.16 -0.84
N VAL A 9 9.33 -0.31 0.00
CA VAL A 9 9.04 1.10 -0.30
C VAL A 9 10.17 1.98 0.21
N GLY A 10 10.56 1.83 1.47
CA GLY A 10 11.58 2.69 2.07
C GLY A 10 11.71 2.58 3.58
N THR A 11 12.53 3.47 4.15
CA THR A 11 12.68 3.64 5.59
C THR A 11 12.35 5.09 5.97
N LEU A 12 11.53 5.28 7.00
CA LEU A 12 11.25 6.57 7.62
C LEU A 12 11.81 6.59 9.04
N THR A 13 12.53 7.65 9.40
CA THR A 13 12.85 7.96 10.80
C THR A 13 11.64 8.66 11.45
N LEU A 14 11.08 8.04 12.48
CA LEU A 14 9.98 8.58 13.26
C LEU A 14 10.47 9.68 14.21
N SER A 15 9.55 10.49 14.75
CA SER A 15 9.87 11.51 15.77
C SER A 15 10.47 10.91 17.05
N SER A 16 10.24 9.62 17.30
CA SER A 16 10.86 8.84 18.38
C SER A 16 12.31 8.40 18.09
N ASN A 17 12.89 8.79 16.95
CA ASN A 17 14.16 8.29 16.39
C ASN A 17 14.18 6.80 16.03
N LEU A 18 13.02 6.14 16.09
CA LEU A 18 12.88 4.77 15.59
C LEU A 18 12.82 4.76 14.07
N GLU A 19 13.31 3.69 13.46
CA GLU A 19 13.14 3.45 12.02
C GLU A 19 11.88 2.64 11.77
N ARG A 20 11.04 3.13 10.86
CA ARG A 20 9.92 2.39 10.27
C ARG A 20 10.28 1.98 8.85
N LYS A 21 10.14 0.69 8.54
CA LYS A 21 10.32 0.16 7.18
C LYS A 21 8.98 -0.16 6.58
N ASP A 22 8.71 0.37 5.40
CA ASP A 22 7.44 0.18 4.70
C ASP A 22 7.62 -0.71 3.47
N TYR A 23 6.62 -1.56 3.24
CA TYR A 23 6.51 -2.46 2.11
C TYR A 23 5.09 -2.39 1.55
N VAL A 24 4.92 -2.56 0.25
CA VAL A 24 3.61 -2.62 -0.40
C VAL A 24 3.37 -4.02 -0.94
N ASP A 25 2.16 -4.54 -0.76
CA ASP A 25 1.74 -5.83 -1.31
C ASP A 25 1.16 -5.64 -2.71
N LEU A 26 2.00 -5.90 -3.72
CA LEU A 26 1.64 -5.71 -5.13
C LEU A 26 0.61 -6.72 -5.63
N GLU A 27 0.28 -7.78 -4.89
CA GLU A 27 -0.76 -8.75 -5.26
C GLU A 27 -2.16 -8.35 -4.75
N THR A 28 -2.25 -7.42 -3.80
CA THR A 28 -3.53 -6.94 -3.25
C THR A 28 -4.10 -5.74 -3.98
N ILE A 29 -3.44 -5.29 -5.04
CA ILE A 29 -3.86 -4.11 -5.79
C ILE A 29 -5.18 -4.40 -6.50
N VAL A 30 -6.21 -3.61 -6.17
CA VAL A 30 -7.50 -3.60 -6.87
C VAL A 30 -7.73 -2.21 -7.42
N TYR A 31 -7.88 -2.12 -8.75
CA TYR A 31 -8.23 -0.87 -9.43
C TYR A 31 -9.72 -0.85 -9.77
N ASP A 32 -10.46 0.06 -9.14
CA ASP A 32 -11.83 0.37 -9.54
C ASP A 32 -11.83 1.47 -10.61
N ARG A 33 -12.12 1.05 -11.86
CA ARG A 33 -12.20 1.94 -13.02
C ARG A 33 -13.37 2.92 -12.94
N ALA A 34 -14.47 2.52 -12.33
CA ALA A 34 -15.69 3.31 -12.30
C ALA A 34 -15.58 4.42 -11.24
N GLY A 35 -15.14 4.06 -10.03
CA GLY A 35 -14.88 5.03 -8.96
C GLY A 35 -13.53 5.75 -9.07
N ARG A 36 -12.67 5.36 -10.02
CA ARG A 36 -11.30 5.88 -10.19
C ARG A 36 -10.49 5.83 -8.90
N THR A 37 -10.54 4.69 -8.22
CA THR A 37 -9.83 4.45 -6.97
C THR A 37 -8.95 3.21 -7.04
N ILE A 38 -7.91 3.17 -6.21
CA ILE A 38 -7.05 2.00 -6.04
C ILE A 38 -7.07 1.59 -4.57
N THR A 39 -7.28 0.29 -4.33
CA THR A 39 -7.11 -0.33 -3.01
C THR A 39 -5.83 -1.16 -3.00
N TYR A 40 -5.03 -1.06 -1.94
CA TYR A 40 -3.78 -1.82 -1.77
C TYR A 40 -3.44 -1.94 -0.28
N ARG A 41 -2.50 -2.83 0.04
CA ARG A 41 -1.99 -3.01 1.42
C ARG A 41 -0.53 -2.58 1.55
N VAL A 42 -0.24 -1.97 2.70
CA VAL A 42 1.10 -1.62 3.14
C VAL A 42 1.41 -2.34 4.45
N LEU A 43 2.62 -2.87 4.56
CA LEU A 43 3.19 -3.37 5.80
C LEU A 43 4.22 -2.37 6.31
N SER A 44 3.99 -1.87 7.51
CA SER A 44 4.94 -1.05 8.26
C SER A 44 5.56 -1.86 9.39
N ILE A 45 6.89 -1.87 9.47
CA ILE A 45 7.65 -2.59 10.50
C ILE A 45 8.45 -1.60 11.33
N VAL A 46 8.27 -1.63 12.66
CA VAL A 46 9.07 -0.87 13.62
C VAL A 46 9.68 -1.85 14.62
N THR A 47 10.97 -1.66 14.96
CA THR A 47 11.64 -2.43 16.01
C THR A 47 12.17 -1.50 17.10
N GLU A 48 11.77 -1.75 18.34
CA GLU A 48 12.19 -1.00 19.53
C GLU A 48 12.60 -1.96 20.64
N ALA A 49 13.80 -1.78 21.22
CA ALA A 49 14.28 -2.59 22.33
C ALA A 49 14.16 -4.12 22.14
N GLY A 50 14.30 -4.60 20.90
CA GLY A 50 14.17 -6.03 20.55
C GLY A 50 12.74 -6.50 20.29
N MET A 51 11.72 -5.65 20.49
CA MET A 51 10.34 -5.93 20.11
C MET A 51 10.08 -5.42 18.70
N THR A 52 9.47 -6.25 17.85
CA THR A 52 9.07 -5.85 16.49
C THR A 52 7.55 -5.81 16.38
N THR A 53 7.05 -4.69 15.88
CA THR A 53 5.63 -4.47 15.57
C THR A 53 5.46 -4.39 14.06
N ARG A 54 4.49 -5.15 13.54
CA ARG A 54 4.09 -5.18 12.14
C ARG A 54 2.67 -4.63 12.02
N THR A 55 2.50 -3.55 11.29
CA THR A 55 1.19 -2.96 11.00
C THR A 55 0.85 -3.18 9.53
N TYR A 56 -0.21 -3.95 9.28
CA TYR A 56 -0.78 -4.14 7.95
C TYR A 56 -1.93 -3.16 7.78
N THR A 57 -1.80 -2.21 6.88
CA THR A 57 -2.83 -1.19 6.63
C THR A 57 -3.36 -1.34 5.21
N ARG A 58 -4.68 -1.38 5.06
CA ARG A 58 -5.33 -1.30 3.75
C ARG A 58 -5.75 0.13 3.46
N TYR A 59 -5.32 0.64 2.33
CA TYR A 59 -5.58 2.01 1.88
C TYR A 59 -6.53 2.03 0.70
N LEU A 60 -7.31 3.11 0.59
CA LEU A 60 -8.05 3.50 -0.60
C LEU A 60 -7.52 4.86 -1.08
N THR A 61 -6.97 4.90 -2.28
CA THR A 61 -6.45 6.11 -2.92
C THR A 61 -7.34 6.53 -4.09
N SER A 62 -7.71 7.80 -4.14
CA SER A 62 -8.48 8.39 -5.23
C SER A 62 -7.57 8.97 -6.30
N LEU A 63 -7.78 8.58 -7.56
CA LEU A 63 -7.00 9.10 -8.70
C LEU A 63 -7.52 10.44 -9.22
N GLU A 64 -8.71 10.86 -8.79
CA GLU A 64 -9.31 12.13 -9.23
C GLU A 64 -8.93 13.30 -8.33
N THR A 65 -8.56 13.02 -7.09
CA THR A 65 -8.31 14.03 -6.06
C THR A 65 -6.83 14.11 -5.70
N GLY A 66 -5.94 14.04 -6.69
CA GLY A 66 -4.50 14.15 -6.47
C GLY A 66 -3.92 13.10 -5.53
N TYR A 67 -4.46 11.87 -5.56
CA TYR A 67 -4.00 10.75 -4.72
C TYR A 67 -4.28 10.87 -3.22
N LYS A 68 -5.25 11.71 -2.83
CA LYS A 68 -5.81 11.63 -1.47
C LYS A 68 -6.15 10.20 -1.12
N THR A 69 -5.81 9.83 0.10
CA THR A 69 -5.89 8.46 0.57
C THR A 69 -6.58 8.40 1.93
N LYS A 70 -7.31 7.32 2.17
CA LYS A 70 -7.90 7.02 3.48
C LYS A 70 -7.62 5.58 3.90
N VAL A 71 -7.64 5.33 5.20
CA VAL A 71 -7.47 3.98 5.76
C VAL A 71 -8.80 3.24 5.73
N LEU A 72 -8.80 2.04 5.15
CA LEU A 72 -9.96 1.13 5.14
C LEU A 72 -9.93 0.15 6.31
N ASP A 73 -8.76 -0.33 6.70
CA ASP A 73 -8.57 -1.14 7.91
C ASP A 73 -7.08 -1.21 8.25
N PHE A 74 -6.79 -1.62 9.50
CA PHE A 74 -5.45 -2.06 9.85
C PHE A 74 -5.45 -3.20 10.86
N GLN A 75 -4.34 -3.94 10.87
CA GLN A 75 -4.06 -5.03 11.79
C GLN A 75 -2.63 -4.86 12.32
N VAL A 76 -2.45 -4.96 13.62
CA VAL A 76 -1.15 -4.86 14.28
C VAL A 76 -0.80 -6.23 14.84
N HIS A 77 0.39 -6.70 14.52
CA HIS A 77 0.95 -7.98 14.95
C HIS A 77 2.33 -7.78 15.57
N ASP A 78 2.75 -8.74 16.39
CA ASP A 78 4.14 -8.84 16.83
C ASP A 78 5.02 -9.63 15.85
N ALA A 79 6.27 -9.88 16.25
CA ALA A 79 7.25 -10.62 15.46
C ALA A 79 6.85 -12.08 15.18
N GLU A 80 6.02 -12.68 16.04
CA GLU A 80 5.51 -14.06 15.96
C GLU A 80 4.17 -14.13 15.23
N ASP A 81 3.78 -13.02 14.57
CA ASP A 81 2.49 -12.83 13.90
C ASP A 81 1.27 -12.97 14.83
N ARG A 82 1.46 -12.83 16.15
CA ARG A 82 0.35 -12.77 17.09
C ARG A 82 -0.33 -11.41 16.96
N GLN A 83 -1.63 -11.44 16.76
CA GLN A 83 -2.43 -10.25 16.57
C GLN A 83 -2.56 -9.46 17.89
N LEU A 84 -2.12 -8.21 17.87
CA LEU A 84 -2.16 -7.28 19.01
C LEU A 84 -3.37 -6.36 18.95
N MET A 85 -3.75 -5.91 17.74
CA MET A 85 -4.85 -4.96 17.52
C MET A 85 -5.43 -5.12 16.11
N PHE A 86 -6.70 -4.77 15.93
CA PHE A 86 -7.29 -4.60 14.61
C PHE A 86 -8.46 -3.62 14.63
N THR A 87 -8.84 -3.15 13.45
CA THR A 87 -10.07 -2.39 13.23
C THR A 87 -11.21 -3.31 12.82
N LYS A 88 -12.41 -3.06 13.36
CA LYS A 88 -13.59 -3.87 13.05
C LYS A 88 -13.96 -3.78 11.56
N GLU A 89 -14.51 -4.86 11.01
CA GLU A 89 -15.11 -4.86 9.68
C GLU A 89 -16.14 -3.72 9.52
N GLY A 90 -16.03 -2.97 8.42
CA GLY A 90 -16.85 -1.78 8.14
C GLY A 90 -16.40 -0.50 8.84
N TRP A 91 -15.31 -0.53 9.63
CA TRP A 91 -14.63 0.68 10.08
C TRP A 91 -13.80 1.21 8.92
N GLU A 92 -14.11 2.40 8.42
CA GLU A 92 -13.26 3.13 7.49
C GLU A 92 -13.00 4.50 8.11
N ASP A 93 -11.78 5.00 7.98
CA ASP A 93 -11.52 6.38 8.35
C ASP A 93 -12.34 7.29 7.42
N PRO A 94 -13.20 8.19 7.93
CA PRO A 94 -13.93 9.13 7.08
C PRO A 94 -13.00 10.19 6.45
N THR A 95 -11.77 10.31 6.95
CA THR A 95 -10.83 11.37 6.60
C THR A 95 -10.02 10.97 5.37
N TRP A 96 -9.95 11.90 4.41
CA TRP A 96 -9.05 11.81 3.27
C TRP A 96 -7.84 12.69 3.54
N GLU A 97 -6.65 12.11 3.45
CA GLU A 97 -5.39 12.76 3.77
C GLU A 97 -4.50 12.83 2.52
N GLU A 98 -3.62 13.83 2.46
CA GLU A 98 -2.64 13.90 1.38
C GLU A 98 -1.56 12.82 1.61
N PRO A 99 -1.12 12.08 0.59
CA PRO A 99 -0.22 10.94 0.79
C PRO A 99 1.17 11.34 1.32
N GLU A 100 1.58 12.58 1.09
CA GLU A 100 2.79 13.19 1.65
C GLU A 100 2.71 13.42 3.17
N GLU A 101 1.51 13.62 3.70
CA GLU A 101 1.26 13.69 5.15
C GLU A 101 1.43 12.30 5.81
N LEU A 102 1.31 11.24 5.00
CA LEU A 102 1.42 9.84 5.39
C LEU A 102 2.80 9.21 5.08
N SER A 103 3.85 10.04 5.13
CA SER A 103 5.26 9.63 5.13
C SER A 103 5.78 9.05 3.80
N LEU A 104 5.63 7.75 3.55
CA LEU A 104 6.14 7.06 2.36
C LEU A 104 5.01 6.62 1.43
N LEU A 105 3.78 7.05 1.71
CA LEU A 105 2.59 6.58 1.01
C LEU A 105 2.58 7.02 -0.45
N GLN A 106 3.05 8.24 -0.77
CA GLN A 106 3.19 8.67 -2.16
C GLN A 106 4.06 7.69 -2.96
N ARG A 107 5.19 7.26 -2.40
CA ARG A 107 6.08 6.30 -3.06
C ARG A 107 5.43 4.92 -3.22
N ALA A 108 4.66 4.49 -2.22
CA ALA A 108 3.89 3.24 -2.33
C ALA A 108 2.85 3.33 -3.46
N ILE A 109 2.17 4.48 -3.60
CA ILE A 109 1.22 4.75 -4.68
C ILE A 109 1.92 4.70 -6.04
N ASP A 110 3.08 5.33 -6.18
CA ASP A 110 3.86 5.31 -7.42
C ASP A 110 4.18 3.87 -7.86
N MET A 111 4.65 3.03 -6.92
CA MET A 111 4.93 1.61 -7.19
C MET A 111 3.69 0.80 -7.58
N VAL A 112 2.54 1.12 -6.98
CA VAL A 112 1.24 0.51 -7.31
C VAL A 112 0.81 0.90 -8.73
N LEU A 113 0.99 2.16 -9.11
CA LEU A 113 0.69 2.66 -10.45
C LEU A 113 1.60 2.01 -11.50
N GLU A 114 2.91 1.95 -11.26
CA GLU A 114 3.87 1.27 -12.13
C GLU A 114 3.48 -0.20 -12.38
N LYS A 115 3.02 -0.90 -11.34
CA LYS A 115 2.54 -2.29 -11.46
C LYS A 115 1.28 -2.39 -12.34
N LEU A 116 0.35 -1.46 -12.21
CA LEU A 116 -0.86 -1.42 -13.04
C LEU A 116 -0.54 -1.12 -14.51
N GLU A 117 0.39 -0.20 -14.78
CA GLU A 117 0.85 0.14 -16.12
C GLU A 117 1.66 -0.99 -16.78
N GLY A 118 2.54 -1.64 -16.00
CA GLY A 118 3.32 -2.79 -16.44
C GLY A 118 2.46 -4.00 -16.81
N ASN A 119 1.34 -4.21 -16.10
CA ASN A 119 0.33 -5.22 -16.45
C ASN A 119 -0.52 -4.82 -17.68
N GLY A 120 -0.63 -3.51 -17.98
CA GLY A 120 -1.33 -2.98 -19.15
C GLY A 120 -0.52 -3.00 -20.46
N SER A 121 0.81 -3.15 -20.38
CA SER A 121 1.72 -3.14 -21.54
C SER A 121 1.85 -4.48 -22.27
N GLY A 122 0.90 -5.40 -22.05
CA GLY A 122 0.76 -6.64 -22.82
C GLY A 122 0.36 -6.40 -24.28
N LYS A 123 1.34 -6.15 -25.14
CA LYS A 123 1.33 -6.30 -26.62
C LYS A 123 0.06 -5.82 -27.35
N ASN A 124 -0.02 -4.52 -27.62
CA ASN A 124 -0.58 -4.03 -28.89
C ASN A 124 0.57 -3.67 -29.84
N GLY A 125 1.33 -4.70 -30.24
CA GLY A 125 2.28 -4.60 -31.34
C GLY A 125 1.55 -4.84 -32.66
N ALA A 126 1.04 -3.76 -33.25
CA ALA A 126 0.53 -3.75 -34.61
C ALA A 126 1.65 -4.14 -35.60
N GLY A 127 1.51 -5.32 -36.21
CA GLY A 127 2.21 -5.68 -37.44
C GLY A 127 1.28 -5.46 -38.63
N ARG A 128 1.17 -4.21 -39.10
CA ARG A 128 0.70 -3.89 -40.45
C ARG A 128 1.85 -4.18 -41.42
N GLY A 129 1.65 -5.09 -42.35
CA GLY A 129 2.49 -5.36 -43.53
C GLY A 129 1.67 -6.27 -44.45
N ILE A 130 0.81 -5.74 -45.33
CA ILE A 130 1.09 -5.43 -46.74
C ILE A 130 2.17 -6.32 -47.37
N ASN A 131 1.79 -7.51 -47.81
CA ASN A 131 1.73 -7.94 -49.23
C ASN A 131 1.12 -9.34 -49.34
#